data_AF-A0A7V8VA74-F1
#
_entry.id   AF-A0A7V8VA74-F1
#
_cell.length_a   1.000
_cell.length_b   1.000
_cell.length_c   1.000
_cell.angle_alpha   90.00
_cell.angle_beta   90.00
_cell.angle_gamma   90.00
#
_symmetry.space_group_name_H-M   'P 1'
#
loop_
_entity.id
_entity.type
_entity.pdbx_description
1 polymer ?
#
loop_
_entity_poly.entity_id
_entity_poly.type
_entity_poly.pdbx_seq_one_letter_code
_entity_poly.pdbx_strand_id
1 'polypeptide(L)'
;MLKEISCPDCHWHRLVGTADKFRLLNQVGMLRREENPDQAIVEELFERSSHKLTCDECGRVGLRIDLPRDEEEDWGDGRVCQDCRKTIPPERLEIFPDTKICVACQQKDDDGEDDTQPDFCRKCGEVMISSTSRGGGLTRYRLRCPRCG
;
A
#
# COMPACT_ATOMS: atom_id res chain seq x y z
N MET A 1 -18.87 1.19 16.94
CA MET A 1 -19.09 1.10 15.48
C MET A 1 -18.07 0.14 14.86
N LEU A 2 -18.47 -0.74 13.94
CA LEU A 2 -17.52 -1.59 13.21
C LEU A 2 -16.66 -0.73 12.27
N LYS A 3 -15.40 -1.11 12.10
CA LYS A 3 -14.48 -0.54 11.10
C LYS A 3 -13.79 -1.69 10.38
N GLU A 4 -13.21 -1.40 9.24
CA GLU A 4 -12.38 -2.36 8.53
C GLU A 4 -10.96 -1.80 8.42
N ILE A 5 -9.97 -2.65 8.65
CA ILE A 5 -8.56 -2.32 8.42
C ILE A 5 -8.04 -3.05 7.20
N SER A 6 -7.19 -2.39 6.41
CA SER A 6 -6.52 -3.01 5.26
C SER A 6 -5.04 -2.64 5.19
N CYS A 7 -4.20 -3.59 4.78
CA CYS A 7 -2.80 -3.38 4.52
C CYS A 7 -2.60 -2.88 3.08
N PRO A 8 -1.85 -1.78 2.87
CA PRO A 8 -1.57 -1.28 1.52
C PRO A 8 -0.55 -2.12 0.74
N ASP A 9 0.00 -3.19 1.33
CA ASP A 9 1.13 -3.96 0.81
C ASP A 9 0.75 -5.38 0.42
N CYS A 10 0.25 -6.16 1.37
CA CYS A 10 -0.18 -7.53 1.15
C CYS A 10 -1.68 -7.66 0.92
N HIS A 11 -2.42 -6.54 0.90
CA HIS A 11 -3.88 -6.47 0.71
C HIS A 11 -4.71 -7.23 1.76
N TRP A 12 -4.08 -7.65 2.85
CA TRP A 12 -4.78 -8.22 4.00
C TRP A 12 -5.80 -7.22 4.55
N HIS A 13 -6.98 -7.71 4.91
CA HIS A 13 -8.04 -6.90 5.49
C HIS A 13 -8.83 -7.68 6.54
N ARG A 14 -9.43 -6.95 7.48
CA ARG A 14 -10.19 -7.52 8.59
C ARG A 14 -11.19 -6.51 9.15
N LEU A 15 -12.37 -7.01 9.53
CA LEU A 15 -13.33 -6.28 10.35
C LEU A 15 -12.87 -6.20 11.81
N VAL A 16 -12.95 -5.00 12.38
CA VAL A 16 -12.55 -4.69 13.74
C VAL A 16 -13.70 -4.04 14.52
N GLY A 17 -14.10 -4.74 15.58
CA GLY A 17 -15.03 -4.23 16.59
C GLY A 17 -14.33 -3.33 17.61
N THR A 18 -15.10 -2.76 18.54
CA THR A 18 -14.55 -1.87 19.60
C THR A 18 -13.46 -2.55 20.44
N ALA A 19 -13.63 -3.83 20.79
CA ALA A 19 -12.64 -4.59 21.55
C ALA A 19 -11.33 -4.79 20.75
N ASP A 20 -11.42 -5.05 19.45
CA ASP A 20 -10.24 -5.18 18.58
C ASP A 20 -9.50 -3.85 18.46
N LYS A 21 -10.22 -2.73 18.32
CA LYS A 21 -9.62 -1.39 18.29
C LYS A 21 -8.84 -1.10 19.57
N PHE A 22 -9.42 -1.42 20.73
CA PHE A 22 -8.75 -1.24 22.02
C PHE A 22 -7.49 -2.12 22.14
N ARG A 23 -7.55 -3.38 21.68
CA ARG A 23 -6.40 -4.29 21.66
C ARG A 23 -5.26 -3.74 20.77
N LEU A 24 -5.59 -3.29 19.56
CA LEU A 24 -4.64 -2.72 18.61
C LEU A 24 -4.00 -1.43 19.14
N LEU A 25 -4.80 -0.54 19.76
CA LEU A 25 -4.29 0.67 20.41
C LEU A 25 -3.33 0.35 21.56
N ASN A 26 -3.61 -0.67 22.37
CA ASN A 26 -2.71 -1.12 23.44
C ASN A 26 -1.38 -1.66 22.90
N GLN A 27 -1.41 -2.41 21.79
CA GLN A 27 -0.20 -2.95 21.16
C GLN A 27 0.75 -1.82 20.70
N VAL A 28 0.21 -0.73 20.16
CA VAL A 28 1.00 0.46 19.78
C VAL A 28 1.30 1.41 20.95
N GLY A 29 0.97 0.98 22.18
CA GLY A 29 1.32 1.66 23.43
C GLY A 29 0.38 2.79 23.85
N MET A 30 -0.79 2.91 23.22
CA MET A 30 -1.84 3.83 23.65
C MET A 30 -2.76 3.17 24.69
N LEU A 31 -3.44 3.97 25.51
CA LEU A 31 -4.44 3.50 26.49
C LEU A 31 -3.95 2.48 27.54
N ARG A 32 -2.63 2.28 27.70
CA ARG A 32 -2.04 1.31 28.64
C ARG A 32 -2.46 1.45 30.11
N ARG A 33 -2.88 2.65 30.53
CA ARG A 33 -3.23 2.97 31.93
C ARG A 33 -4.73 3.12 32.15
N GLU A 34 -5.52 3.05 31.08
CA GLU A 34 -6.95 3.25 31.12
C GLU A 34 -7.60 1.89 30.83
N GLU A 35 -8.12 1.23 31.87
CA GLU A 35 -8.71 -0.11 31.73
C GLU A 35 -10.07 -0.07 31.01
N ASN A 36 -10.79 1.04 31.10
CA ASN A 36 -12.12 1.18 30.52
C ASN A 36 -12.35 2.57 29.89
N PRO A 37 -11.61 2.91 28.83
CA PRO A 37 -11.75 4.19 28.14
C PRO A 37 -13.11 4.30 27.47
N ASP A 38 -13.62 5.53 27.42
CA ASP A 38 -14.85 5.83 26.70
C ASP A 38 -14.76 5.41 25.22
N GLN A 39 -15.86 4.87 24.68
CA GLN A 39 -15.90 4.37 23.32
C GLN A 39 -15.57 5.45 22.28
N ALA A 40 -16.00 6.70 22.49
CA ALA A 40 -15.70 7.78 21.57
C ALA A 40 -14.20 8.07 21.51
N ILE A 41 -13.51 7.99 22.66
CA ILE A 41 -12.04 8.14 22.74
C ILE A 41 -11.34 7.01 21.98
N VAL A 42 -11.80 5.77 22.15
CA VAL A 42 -11.25 4.61 21.43
C VAL A 42 -11.42 4.80 19.92
N GLU A 43 -12.58 5.26 19.45
CA GLU A 43 -12.84 5.49 18.04
C GLU A 43 -11.97 6.61 17.46
N GLU A 44 -11.88 7.77 18.13
CA GLU A 44 -11.04 8.89 17.68
C GLU A 44 -9.55 8.51 17.63
N LEU A 45 -9.05 7.86 18.68
CA LEU A 45 -7.65 7.43 18.75
C LEU A 45 -7.33 6.38 17.71
N PHE A 46 -8.26 5.45 17.47
CA PHE A 46 -8.07 4.40 16.47
C PHE A 46 -7.88 4.99 15.07
N GLU A 47 -8.75 5.93 14.66
CA GLU A 47 -8.65 6.59 13.35
C GLU A 47 -7.33 7.36 13.18
N ARG A 48 -6.91 8.09 14.23
CA ARG A 48 -5.65 8.84 14.21
C ARG A 48 -4.41 7.96 14.24
N SER A 49 -4.52 6.73 14.75
CA SER A 49 -3.38 5.82 14.95
C SER A 49 -3.14 4.86 13.79
N SER A 50 -3.92 4.95 12.71
CA SER A 50 -3.78 4.16 11.47
C SER A 50 -2.32 3.97 11.02
N HIS A 51 -1.56 5.05 10.96
CA HIS A 51 -0.15 5.08 10.57
C HIS A 51 0.81 4.35 11.53
N LYS A 52 0.38 3.97 12.73
CA LYS A 52 1.17 3.22 13.72
C LYS A 52 0.78 1.75 13.81
N LEU A 53 -0.38 1.38 13.25
CA LEU A 53 -0.86 0.01 13.28
C LEU A 53 0.00 -0.87 12.38
N THR A 54 0.25 -2.09 12.84
CA THR A 54 1.08 -3.07 12.13
C THR A 54 0.17 -4.12 11.49
N CYS A 55 0.50 -4.51 10.26
CA CYS A 55 -0.16 -5.63 9.58
C CYS A 55 0.21 -6.96 10.24
N ASP A 56 -0.78 -7.80 10.52
CA ASP A 56 -0.59 -9.13 11.11
C ASP A 56 0.08 -10.12 10.13
N GLU A 57 -0.05 -9.92 8.82
CA GLU A 57 0.50 -10.83 7.79
C GLU A 57 1.92 -10.46 7.35
N CYS A 58 2.16 -9.22 6.91
CA CYS A 58 3.46 -8.80 6.37
C CYS A 58 4.30 -7.94 7.33
N GLY A 59 3.76 -7.55 8.49
CA GLY A 59 4.47 -6.71 9.44
C GLY A 59 4.62 -5.24 9.04
N ARG A 60 4.06 -4.81 7.90
CA ARG A 60 4.11 -3.40 7.48
C ARG A 60 3.36 -2.49 8.47
N VAL A 61 3.97 -1.35 8.77
CA VAL A 61 3.36 -0.31 9.61
C VAL A 61 2.61 0.69 8.72
N GLY A 62 1.40 1.05 9.15
CA GLY A 62 0.52 1.98 8.45
C GLY A 62 -0.63 1.28 7.73
N LEU A 63 -1.67 0.93 8.48
CA LEU A 63 -2.89 0.35 7.93
C LEU A 63 -3.87 1.44 7.50
N ARG A 64 -4.69 1.16 6.48
CA ARG A 64 -5.84 1.98 6.12
C ARG A 64 -7.03 1.57 6.96
N ILE A 65 -7.85 2.54 7.35
CA ILE A 65 -9.09 2.33 8.11
C ILE A 65 -10.24 2.82 7.25
N ASP A 66 -11.17 1.92 6.96
CA ASP A 66 -12.37 2.20 6.17
C ASP A 66 -13.63 1.87 6.98
N LEU A 67 -14.78 2.33 6.49
CA LEU A 67 -16.07 1.86 6.98
C LEU A 67 -16.33 0.43 6.47
N PRO A 68 -16.92 -0.44 7.31
CA PRO A 68 -17.35 -1.75 6.86
C PRO A 68 -18.44 -1.55 5.80
N ARG A 69 -18.38 -2.30 4.70
CA ARG A 69 -19.48 -2.29 3.73
C ARG A 69 -20.60 -3.18 4.26
N ASP A 70 -21.81 -2.65 4.25
CA ASP A 70 -23.01 -3.47 4.35
C ASP A 70 -23.04 -4.39 3.12
N GLU A 71 -23.04 -5.70 3.35
CA GLU A 71 -23.23 -6.71 2.29
C GLU A 71 -24.67 -6.67 1.72
N GLU A 72 -25.55 -5.83 2.28
CA GLU A 72 -26.95 -5.67 1.89
C GLU A 72 -27.21 -4.39 1.08
N GLU A 73 -26.64 -4.28 -0.12
CA GLU A 73 -27.35 -3.59 -1.23
C GLU A 73 -26.84 -4.10 -2.58
N ASP A 74 -27.13 -5.38 -2.81
CA ASP A 74 -26.95 -6.14 -4.05
C ASP A 74 -27.94 -5.68 -5.15
N TRP A 75 -27.90 -4.38 -5.50
CA TRP A 75 -28.70 -3.78 -6.59
C TRP A 75 -27.81 -2.98 -7.56
N GLY A 76 -26.71 -3.57 -8.02
CA GLY A 76 -25.85 -2.93 -9.03
C GLY A 76 -24.44 -3.51 -9.06
N ASP A 77 -24.38 -4.81 -9.31
CA ASP A 77 -23.25 -5.71 -9.17
C ASP A 77 -22.01 -5.26 -9.98
N GLY A 78 -21.15 -4.47 -9.34
CA GLY A 78 -19.86 -4.08 -9.88
C GLY A 78 -18.75 -4.77 -9.10
N ARG A 79 -18.05 -5.73 -9.72
CA ARG A 79 -16.89 -6.37 -9.06
C ARG A 79 -15.91 -5.30 -8.59
N VAL A 80 -15.45 -5.42 -7.35
CA VAL A 80 -14.53 -4.45 -6.75
C VAL A 80 -13.08 -4.90 -6.88
N CYS A 81 -12.17 -3.92 -6.98
CA CYS A 81 -10.75 -4.17 -7.01
C CYS A 81 -10.27 -4.77 -5.68
N GLN A 82 -9.51 -5.86 -5.70
CA GLN A 82 -8.94 -6.44 -4.49
C GLN A 82 -7.97 -5.50 -3.78
N ASP A 83 -7.30 -4.60 -4.49
CA ASP A 83 -6.23 -3.77 -3.90
C ASP A 83 -6.73 -2.42 -3.38
N CYS A 84 -7.52 -1.71 -4.18
CA CYS A 84 -8.02 -0.37 -3.83
C CYS A 84 -9.53 -0.33 -3.54
N ARG A 85 -10.23 -1.45 -3.72
CA ARG A 85 -11.66 -1.63 -3.38
C ARG A 85 -12.63 -0.67 -4.07
N LYS A 86 -12.15 0.07 -5.08
CA LYS A 86 -12.96 0.79 -6.05
C LYS A 86 -13.64 -0.20 -6.98
N THR A 87 -14.86 0.12 -7.42
CA THR A 87 -15.58 -0.64 -8.43
C THR A 87 -14.73 -0.75 -9.70
N ILE A 88 -14.57 -1.97 -10.21
CA ILE A 88 -13.93 -2.22 -11.49
C ILE A 88 -14.92 -1.79 -12.58
N PRO A 89 -14.50 -0.93 -13.54
CA PRO A 89 -15.38 -0.49 -14.60
C PRO A 89 -16.00 -1.67 -15.34
N PRO A 90 -17.31 -1.64 -15.67
CA PRO A 90 -17.98 -2.75 -16.32
C PRO A 90 -17.38 -3.06 -17.69
N GLU A 91 -16.91 -2.05 -18.43
CA GLU A 91 -16.26 -2.26 -19.74
C GLU A 91 -15.01 -3.14 -19.62
N ARG A 92 -14.32 -3.06 -18.48
CA ARG A 92 -13.16 -3.91 -18.18
C ARG A 92 -13.57 -5.33 -17.80
N LEU A 93 -14.68 -5.50 -17.09
CA LEU A 93 -15.22 -6.82 -16.74
C LEU A 93 -15.78 -7.54 -17.97
N GLU A 94 -16.31 -6.81 -18.95
CA GLU A 94 -16.74 -7.36 -20.24
C GLU A 94 -15.57 -7.92 -21.04
N ILE A 95 -14.43 -7.22 -21.05
CA ILE A 95 -13.22 -7.65 -21.79
C ILE A 95 -12.43 -8.72 -21.00
N PHE A 96 -12.32 -8.54 -19.68
CA PHE A 96 -11.55 -9.40 -18.78
C PHE A 96 -12.44 -9.86 -17.62
N PRO A 97 -13.31 -10.86 -17.85
CA PRO A 97 -14.29 -11.31 -16.86
C PRO A 97 -13.68 -12.02 -15.66
N ASP A 98 -12.37 -12.25 -15.62
CA ASP A 98 -11.66 -12.84 -14.47
C ASP A 98 -10.84 -11.81 -13.69
N THR A 99 -10.75 -10.55 -14.15
CA THR A 99 -9.91 -9.53 -13.51
C THR A 99 -10.32 -9.28 -12.06
N LYS A 100 -9.33 -9.33 -11.16
CA LYS A 100 -9.52 -9.12 -9.72
C LYS A 100 -9.17 -7.71 -9.26
N ILE A 101 -8.41 -6.97 -10.09
CA ILE A 101 -7.91 -5.63 -9.78
C ILE A 101 -8.33 -4.63 -10.86
N CYS A 102 -8.40 -3.33 -10.50
CA CYS A 102 -8.73 -2.26 -11.43
C CYS A 102 -7.52 -1.83 -12.26
N VAL A 103 -7.75 -1.11 -13.36
CA VAL A 103 -6.68 -0.61 -14.25
C VAL A 103 -5.61 0.17 -13.48
N ALA A 104 -6.02 1.05 -12.56
CA ALA A 104 -5.09 1.89 -11.81
C ALA A 104 -4.22 1.12 -10.81
N CYS A 105 -4.67 -0.05 -10.33
CA CYS A 105 -3.87 -0.92 -9.48
C CYS A 105 -2.99 -1.83 -10.34
N GLN A 106 -3.55 -2.41 -11.42
CA GLN A 106 -2.78 -3.18 -12.37
C GLN A 106 -1.62 -2.37 -12.97
N GLN A 107 -1.83 -1.10 -13.31
CA GLN A 107 -0.76 -0.22 -13.79
C GLN A 107 0.33 -0.02 -12.74
N LYS A 108 0.00 0.06 -11.44
CA LYS A 108 1.02 0.20 -10.40
C LYS A 108 1.86 -1.07 -10.23
N ASP A 109 1.23 -2.23 -10.40
CA ASP A 109 1.93 -3.51 -10.36
C ASP A 109 2.80 -3.71 -11.62
N ASP A 110 2.27 -3.36 -12.80
CA ASP A 110 2.95 -3.48 -14.10
C ASP A 110 4.07 -2.44 -14.25
N ASP A 111 3.89 -1.22 -13.74
CA ASP A 111 4.89 -0.15 -13.68
C ASP A 111 6.01 -0.47 -12.66
N GLY A 112 5.94 -1.66 -12.03
CA GLY A 112 6.86 -2.21 -11.03
C GLY A 112 8.07 -1.33 -10.82
N GLU A 113 8.11 -0.64 -9.67
CA GLU A 113 9.25 0.18 -9.21
C GLU A 113 10.52 -0.42 -9.76
N ASP A 114 11.08 0.24 -10.78
CA ASP A 114 12.10 -0.30 -11.67
C ASP A 114 13.17 -1.00 -10.81
N ASP A 115 13.10 -2.33 -10.78
CA ASP A 115 13.97 -3.20 -9.98
C ASP A 115 15.42 -3.20 -10.55
N THR A 116 15.76 -2.17 -11.33
CA THR A 116 17.13 -1.74 -11.55
C THR A 116 17.70 -1.30 -10.21
N GLN A 117 18.23 -2.28 -9.48
CA GLN A 117 19.19 -2.03 -8.41
C GLN A 117 20.20 -1.00 -8.91
N PRO A 118 20.27 0.19 -8.28
CA PRO A 118 21.18 1.22 -8.76
C PRO A 118 22.60 0.70 -8.70
N ASP A 119 23.30 0.74 -9.84
CA ASP A 119 24.72 0.36 -9.88
C ASP A 119 25.53 1.36 -9.05
N PHE A 120 26.10 0.89 -7.95
CA PHE A 120 26.95 1.72 -7.09
C PHE A 120 28.42 1.66 -7.53
N CYS A 121 29.11 2.80 -7.46
CA CYS A 121 30.53 2.85 -7.74
C CYS A 121 31.32 2.08 -6.68
N ARG A 122 32.06 1.03 -7.10
CA ARG A 122 32.93 0.23 -6.21
C ARG A 122 34.03 1.02 -5.48
N LYS A 123 34.30 2.27 -5.88
CA LYS A 123 35.33 3.13 -5.25
C LYS A 123 34.77 4.07 -4.18
N CYS A 124 33.59 4.64 -4.39
CA CYS A 124 33.06 5.69 -3.51
C CYS A 124 31.63 5.47 -3.02
N GLY A 125 30.96 4.42 -3.51
CA GLY A 125 29.58 4.09 -3.12
C GLY A 125 28.51 4.99 -3.73
N GLU A 126 28.86 5.94 -4.61
CA GLU A 126 27.89 6.82 -5.27
C GLU A 126 27.13 6.09 -6.38
N VAL A 127 25.86 6.44 -6.60
CA VAL A 127 25.04 5.90 -7.70
C VAL A 127 25.65 6.28 -9.06
N MET A 128 25.88 5.28 -9.91
CA MET A 128 26.37 5.49 -11.26
C MET A 128 25.27 6.05 -12.17
N ILE A 129 25.64 6.99 -13.03
CA ILE A 129 24.73 7.64 -13.99
C ILE A 129 25.04 7.19 -15.42
N SER A 130 24.02 7.06 -16.26
CA SER A 130 24.21 6.80 -17.68
C SER A 130 24.74 8.07 -18.37
N SER A 131 25.87 7.93 -19.07
CA SER A 131 26.51 9.01 -19.83
C SER A 131 26.62 8.58 -21.28
N THR A 132 26.35 9.51 -22.21
CA THR A 132 26.55 9.29 -23.63
C THR A 132 27.91 9.83 -24.07
N SER A 133 28.71 9.02 -24.75
CA SER A 133 29.93 9.48 -25.43
C SER A 133 29.68 9.54 -26.94
N ARG A 134 29.98 10.69 -27.55
CA ARG A 134 29.94 10.88 -29.01
C ARG A 134 31.34 10.64 -29.57
N GLY A 135 31.51 9.57 -30.36
CA GLY A 135 32.75 9.27 -31.06
C GLY A 135 32.49 8.38 -32.27
N GLY A 136 32.97 8.79 -33.46
CA GLY A 136 32.85 8.00 -34.69
C GLY A 136 31.43 7.89 -35.28
N GLY A 137 30.53 8.84 -34.99
CA GLY A 137 29.17 8.85 -35.54
C GLY A 137 28.16 7.94 -34.85
N LEU A 138 28.56 7.20 -33.79
CA LEU A 138 27.65 6.40 -32.95
C LEU A 138 27.58 6.96 -31.53
N THR A 139 26.37 7.03 -30.98
CA THR A 139 26.15 7.32 -29.56
C THR A 139 26.34 6.03 -28.77
N ARG A 140 27.32 6.01 -27.87
CA ARG A 140 27.51 4.90 -26.92
C ARG A 140 27.04 5.32 -25.53
N TYR A 141 26.18 4.50 -24.93
CA TYR A 141 25.77 4.64 -23.54
C TYR A 141 26.76 3.88 -22.65
N ARG A 142 27.27 4.53 -21.61
CA ARG A 142 28.16 3.93 -20.60
C ARG A 142 27.79 4.44 -19.20
N LEU A 143 27.91 3.58 -18.20
CA LEU A 143 27.76 3.99 -16.80
C LEU A 143 29.02 4.76 -16.35
N ARG A 144 28.82 5.90 -15.71
CA ARG A 144 29.86 6.82 -15.24
C ARG A 144 29.60 7.18 -13.79
N CYS A 145 30.63 7.19 -12.96
CA CYS A 145 30.48 7.70 -11.59
C CYS A 145 30.59 9.24 -11.64
N PRO A 146 29.59 10.00 -11.15
CA PRO A 146 29.65 11.46 -11.18
C PRO A 146 30.78 12.02 -10.31
N ARG A 147 31.21 11.28 -9.28
CA ARG A 147 32.25 11.69 -8.34
C ARG A 147 33.66 11.26 -8.74
N CYS A 148 33.81 10.09 -9.35
CA CYS A 148 35.12 9.47 -9.55
C CYS A 148 35.55 9.32 -11.02
N GLY A 149 34.63 9.37 -12.00
CA GLY A 149 35.04 9.05 -13.35
C GLY A 149 33.97 8.71 -14.33
#